data_AF-A0A1X0NS77-F1
#
_entry.id   AF-A0A1X0NS77-F1
#
_cell.length_a   1.000
_cell.length_b   1.000
_cell.length_c   1.000
_cell.angle_alpha   90.00
_cell.angle_beta   90.00
_cell.angle_gamma   90.00
#
_symmetry.space_group_name_H-M   'P 1'
#
loop_
_entity.id
_entity.type
_entity.pdbx_description
1 polymer ?
#
loop_
_entity_poly.entity_id
_entity_poly.type
_entity_poly.pdbx_seq_one_letter_code
_entity_poly.pdbx_strand_id
1 'polypeptide(L)'
;NNNNNNNNNNNNNTDNSTVDCDVEKKVVPRRVTVALTPNGRADAVTYVTYCKETNNPNNNNNNNDDDDNINDDKNKNNNNKESTVVTEKLFMCAAEVRVELPELYDLLRANPPQPPLKSMFVDMRCPASVIAYAQMQNNCLAVEYQHLHSDIQTALDRFGERVFGGPHEAANVWFGTPASVSSMHQDWVENLYAVVRGVKEFVLIPPWEGVFVAKPELPSAAYALKKEEEEEKEKRNNHNNNNNNNNNNNNNNNNNNNNNNNNNNNNNNNNNNNSEEGKKYSFAGVPHRDGMTVPWMDVEITPAAVEDPTLLSSELRDRVHPLVVFVQPGEVLYLPAMWLHRVAQHADAQDQHAREMSAASSMASKTTKEEMELKGKENKNEPPLPLIAAVNYWYDMSFTNPAVVMLREFGLLL
;
A
#
# COMPACT_ATOMS: atom_id res chain seq x y z
N ASN A 1 25.18 -7.51 69.66
CA ASN A 1 24.98 -6.47 70.70
C ASN A 1 24.08 -5.38 70.16
N ASN A 2 22.82 -5.42 70.62
CA ASN A 2 21.81 -4.37 70.80
C ASN A 2 21.63 -3.31 69.70
N ASN A 3 20.50 -3.34 68.98
CA ASN A 3 19.19 -2.77 69.38
C ASN A 3 19.18 -1.24 69.45
N ASN A 4 18.38 -0.61 68.58
CA ASN A 4 17.21 0.13 69.08
C ASN A 4 16.12 0.26 68.01
N ASN A 5 15.03 -0.46 68.26
CA ASN A 5 13.68 -0.14 67.81
C ASN A 5 13.25 1.21 68.39
N ASN A 6 12.41 1.94 67.67
CA ASN A 6 11.22 2.54 68.27
C ASN A 6 10.12 2.69 67.22
N ASN A 7 9.07 1.87 67.39
CA ASN A 7 7.73 2.11 66.89
C ASN A 7 7.11 3.29 67.64
N ASN A 8 6.25 4.06 66.96
CA ASN A 8 4.93 4.39 67.51
C ASN A 8 3.96 4.86 66.42
N ASN A 9 2.83 4.16 66.36
CA ASN A 9 1.59 4.53 65.70
C ASN A 9 0.89 5.66 66.46
N ASN A 10 0.18 6.57 65.77
CA ASN A 10 -1.30 6.69 65.80
C ASN A 10 -1.83 8.04 65.27
N ASN A 11 -2.77 7.91 64.32
CA ASN A 11 -4.06 8.57 64.17
C ASN A 11 -4.23 10.07 63.85
N ASN A 12 -4.79 10.29 62.65
CA ASN A 12 -6.03 11.01 62.31
C ASN A 12 -6.22 12.49 62.69
N ASN A 13 -6.31 13.34 61.65
CA ASN A 13 -7.53 14.09 61.26
C ASN A 13 -7.23 14.87 59.97
N THR A 14 -7.81 14.46 58.83
CA THR A 14 -8.92 15.13 58.14
C THR A 14 -8.68 16.61 57.81
N ASP A 15 -8.39 16.89 56.54
CA ASP A 15 -9.01 17.99 55.84
C ASP A 15 -9.32 17.59 54.39
N ASN A 16 -10.61 17.57 54.10
CA ASN A 16 -11.21 17.41 52.79
C ASN A 16 -11.05 18.71 52.00
N SER A 17 -10.45 18.65 50.82
CA SER A 17 -10.89 19.49 49.71
C SER A 17 -10.65 18.75 48.39
N THR A 18 -11.69 18.01 48.02
CA THR A 18 -12.02 17.54 46.67
C THR A 18 -11.80 18.61 45.62
N VAL A 19 -10.93 18.33 44.65
CA VAL A 19 -11.13 18.72 43.25
C VAL A 19 -10.62 17.56 42.39
N ASP A 20 -11.45 16.54 42.22
CA ASP A 20 -11.32 15.58 41.13
C ASP A 20 -11.66 16.31 39.84
N CYS A 21 -10.62 16.75 39.12
CA CYS A 21 -10.73 17.12 37.72
C CYS A 21 -10.56 15.84 36.90
N ASP A 22 -11.59 15.01 36.83
CA ASP A 22 -11.74 14.00 35.78
C ASP A 22 -11.95 14.73 34.44
N VAL A 23 -10.85 15.26 33.90
CA VAL A 23 -10.78 15.57 32.49
C VAL A 23 -10.66 14.22 31.80
N GLU A 24 -11.79 13.68 31.35
CA GLU A 24 -11.82 12.68 30.29
C GLU A 24 -10.92 13.20 29.16
N LYS A 25 -9.68 12.71 29.11
CA LYS A 25 -8.82 12.91 27.96
C LYS A 25 -9.57 12.24 26.82
N LYS A 26 -10.25 13.05 26.00
CA LYS A 26 -10.76 12.63 24.68
C LYS A 26 -9.62 11.87 24.01
N VAL A 27 -9.72 10.55 23.98
CA VAL A 27 -8.74 9.70 23.32
C VAL A 27 -8.87 10.06 21.85
N VAL A 28 -7.94 10.88 21.36
CA VAL A 28 -7.84 11.16 19.93
C VAL A 28 -7.69 9.79 19.27
N PRO A 29 -8.55 9.47 18.30
CA PRO A 29 -8.51 8.16 17.68
C PRO A 29 -7.13 8.00 17.00
N ARG A 30 -6.53 6.82 17.20
CA ARG A 30 -5.12 6.56 16.91
C ARG A 30 -4.96 6.26 15.43
N ARG A 31 -4.37 7.23 14.73
CA ARG A 31 -4.17 7.16 13.28
C ARG A 31 -2.83 6.54 12.91
N VAL A 32 -2.88 5.64 11.94
CA VAL A 32 -1.73 4.93 11.38
C VAL A 32 -1.58 5.28 9.90
N THR A 33 -0.35 5.26 9.43
CA THR A 33 0.00 5.56 8.03
C THR A 33 -0.11 4.30 7.19
N VAL A 34 -0.83 4.39 6.07
CA VAL A 34 -1.14 3.27 5.19
C VAL A 34 -0.83 3.66 3.75
N ALA A 35 -0.03 2.83 3.09
CA ALA A 35 0.28 2.94 1.68
C ALA A 35 -0.86 2.35 0.86
N LEU A 36 -1.33 3.10 -0.13
CA LEU A 36 -2.34 2.70 -1.11
C LEU A 36 -1.71 2.66 -2.50
N THR A 37 -1.79 1.51 -3.16
CA THR A 37 -1.27 1.31 -4.51
C THR A 37 -2.27 0.56 -5.40
N PRO A 38 -2.24 0.76 -6.72
CA PRO A 38 -3.11 0.02 -7.63
C PRO A 38 -2.63 -1.42 -7.91
N ASN A 39 -1.34 -1.67 -7.73
CA ASN A 39 -0.67 -2.92 -8.05
C ASN A 39 -0.14 -3.69 -6.83
N GLY A 40 -0.33 -3.16 -5.61
CA GLY A 40 0.16 -3.76 -4.37
C GLY A 40 1.65 -3.55 -4.13
N ARG A 41 2.29 -2.64 -4.87
CA ARG A 41 3.73 -2.39 -4.79
C ARG A 41 3.98 -0.91 -4.58
N ALA A 42 4.50 -0.59 -3.41
CA ALA A 42 5.08 0.73 -3.14
C ALA A 42 6.57 0.69 -3.45
N ASP A 43 7.13 1.86 -3.77
CA ASP A 43 8.57 2.07 -3.97
C ASP A 43 9.12 1.04 -4.97
N ALA A 44 8.53 1.05 -6.16
CA ALA A 44 8.76 0.02 -7.17
C ALA A 44 8.81 0.59 -8.58
N VAL A 45 9.67 -0.01 -9.40
CA VAL A 45 9.72 0.28 -10.84
C VAL A 45 8.43 -0.20 -11.50
N THR A 46 7.71 0.71 -12.13
CA THR A 46 6.39 0.46 -12.72
C THR A 46 6.28 1.12 -14.09
N TYR A 47 5.71 0.39 -15.05
CA TYR A 47 5.27 0.93 -16.33
C TYR A 47 3.88 1.56 -16.15
N VAL A 48 3.80 2.88 -16.24
CA VAL A 48 2.59 3.64 -15.97
C VAL A 48 2.04 4.25 -17.25
N THR A 49 0.82 3.90 -17.60
CA THR A 49 0.09 4.47 -18.73
C THR A 49 -0.89 5.54 -18.24
N TYR A 50 -0.81 6.75 -18.79
CA TYR A 50 -1.67 7.88 -18.40
C TYR A 50 -1.83 8.92 -19.52
N CYS A 51 -2.78 9.84 -19.37
CA CYS A 51 -2.97 10.98 -20.29
C CYS A 51 -2.11 12.16 -19.83
N LYS A 52 -1.14 12.56 -20.66
CA LYS A 52 -0.26 13.69 -20.40
C LYS A 52 -0.78 14.92 -21.14
N GLU A 53 -1.01 16.00 -20.40
CA GLU A 53 -1.31 17.30 -21.00
C GLU A 53 -0.03 17.89 -21.61
N THR A 54 -0.07 18.21 -22.91
CA THR A 54 1.02 18.99 -23.53
C THR A 54 0.70 20.47 -23.41
N ASN A 55 1.46 21.21 -22.60
CA ASN A 55 1.44 22.67 -22.68
C ASN A 55 2.20 23.07 -23.95
N ASN A 56 1.48 23.64 -24.92
CA ASN A 56 2.09 24.15 -26.15
C ASN A 56 2.93 25.40 -25.80
N PRO A 57 4.26 25.42 -26.01
CA PRO A 57 5.10 26.55 -25.62
C PRO A 57 4.88 27.84 -26.45
N ASN A 58 4.02 27.79 -27.47
CA ASN A 58 3.89 28.85 -28.47
C ASN A 58 2.89 29.96 -28.13
N ASN A 59 2.52 30.15 -26.87
CA ASN A 59 1.70 31.30 -26.47
C ASN A 59 2.52 32.31 -25.64
N ASN A 60 3.69 32.70 -26.17
CA ASN A 60 4.31 33.97 -25.79
C ASN A 60 3.50 35.11 -26.43
N ASN A 61 2.41 35.52 -25.77
CA ASN A 61 1.82 36.82 -26.04
C ASN A 61 2.78 37.88 -25.48
N ASN A 62 3.66 38.37 -26.35
CA ASN A 62 4.23 39.71 -26.22
C ASN A 62 3.07 40.71 -26.34
N ASN A 63 2.47 41.10 -25.23
CA ASN A 63 1.64 42.30 -25.20
C ASN A 63 2.58 43.49 -25.01
N ASN A 64 2.99 44.09 -26.13
CA ASN A 64 3.30 45.51 -26.15
C ASN A 64 1.97 46.25 -26.08
N ASP A 65 1.89 47.20 -25.15
CA ASP A 65 0.86 48.23 -25.09
C ASP A 65 0.82 48.99 -26.42
N ASP A 66 -0.39 49.18 -26.98
CA ASP A 66 -0.90 50.44 -27.56
C ASP A 66 -2.25 50.23 -28.30
N ASP A 67 -3.23 51.04 -27.88
CA ASP A 67 -4.41 51.61 -28.57
C ASP A 67 -5.59 50.79 -29.15
N ASP A 68 -6.76 51.06 -28.54
CA ASP A 68 -8.08 51.38 -29.10
C ASP A 68 -8.61 50.68 -30.37
N ASN A 69 -9.58 49.75 -30.20
CA ASN A 69 -10.99 49.94 -30.58
C ASN A 69 -11.86 48.67 -30.49
N ILE A 70 -13.13 48.93 -30.23
CA ILE A 70 -14.27 48.02 -30.03
C ILE A 70 -14.58 47.18 -31.29
N ASN A 71 -14.76 45.87 -31.13
CA ASN A 71 -15.96 45.14 -31.59
C ASN A 71 -16.05 43.73 -31.00
N ASP A 72 -17.25 43.44 -30.52
CA ASP A 72 -17.74 42.14 -30.07
C ASP A 72 -17.56 41.07 -31.16
N ASP A 73 -16.76 40.05 -30.88
CA ASP A 73 -17.03 38.71 -31.40
C ASP A 73 -16.61 37.64 -30.40
N LYS A 74 -17.60 36.86 -29.98
CA LYS A 74 -17.49 35.74 -29.05
C LYS A 74 -16.71 34.60 -29.70
N ASN A 75 -15.38 34.70 -29.71
CA ASN A 75 -14.55 33.54 -30.00
C ASN A 75 -14.29 32.78 -28.70
N LYS A 76 -15.12 31.75 -28.45
CA LYS A 76 -14.76 30.65 -27.55
C LYS A 76 -13.48 30.02 -28.10
N ASN A 77 -12.33 30.49 -27.64
CA ASN A 77 -11.09 29.73 -27.72
C ASN A 77 -11.27 28.48 -26.85
N ASN A 78 -11.82 27.43 -27.47
CA ASN A 78 -11.60 26.07 -27.02
C ASN A 78 -10.09 25.85 -27.06
N ASN A 79 -9.42 26.11 -25.95
CA ASN A 79 -8.09 25.56 -25.68
C ASN A 79 -8.25 24.04 -25.65
N ASN A 80 -8.28 23.41 -26.83
CA ASN A 80 -8.10 21.98 -26.97
C ASN A 80 -6.67 21.70 -26.52
N LYS A 81 -6.49 21.52 -25.20
CA LYS A 81 -5.31 20.88 -24.65
C LYS A 81 -5.29 19.48 -25.27
N GLU A 82 -4.40 19.29 -26.24
CA GLU A 82 -4.18 17.99 -26.82
C GLU A 82 -3.61 17.10 -25.71
N SER A 83 -4.34 16.04 -25.37
CA SER A 83 -3.90 15.08 -24.37
C SER A 83 -3.32 13.88 -25.11
N THR A 84 -2.08 13.54 -24.79
CA THR A 84 -1.38 12.40 -25.40
C THR A 84 -1.33 11.26 -24.40
N VAL A 85 -1.68 10.05 -24.85
CA VAL A 85 -1.51 8.85 -24.02
C VAL A 85 -0.05 8.44 -24.06
N VAL A 86 0.58 8.38 -22.89
CA VAL A 86 1.98 7.96 -22.74
C VAL A 86 2.06 6.72 -21.86
N THR A 87 3.10 5.91 -22.06
CA THR A 87 3.51 4.86 -21.12
C THR A 87 4.96 5.10 -20.76
N GLU A 88 5.23 5.32 -19.49
CA GLU A 88 6.56 5.64 -18.98
C GLU A 88 6.99 4.62 -17.93
N LYS A 89 8.29 4.37 -17.83
CA LYS A 89 8.88 3.55 -16.77
C LYS A 89 9.33 4.46 -15.64
N LEU A 90 8.70 4.33 -14.49
CA LEU A 90 8.85 5.26 -13.35
C LEU A 90 9.18 4.48 -12.08
N PHE A 91 9.91 5.12 -11.16
CA PHE A 91 9.93 4.70 -9.77
C PHE A 91 8.67 5.26 -9.09
N MET A 92 7.76 4.37 -8.66
CA MET A 92 6.45 4.75 -8.13
C MET A 92 6.38 4.59 -6.62
N CYS A 93 6.23 5.70 -5.91
CA CYS A 93 5.85 5.73 -4.50
C CYS A 93 4.34 5.52 -4.33
N ALA A 94 3.93 5.00 -3.17
CA ALA A 94 2.53 4.85 -2.82
C ALA A 94 1.82 6.20 -2.62
N ALA A 95 0.49 6.20 -2.74
CA ALA A 95 -0.31 7.24 -2.11
C ALA A 95 -0.43 6.91 -0.61
N GLU A 96 -0.15 7.87 0.27
CA GLU A 96 -0.25 7.65 1.70
C GLU A 96 -1.50 8.29 2.29
N VAL A 97 -2.15 7.56 3.20
CA VAL A 97 -3.27 8.06 4.01
C VAL A 97 -3.01 7.77 5.48
N ARG A 98 -3.50 8.66 6.35
CA ARG A 98 -3.56 8.38 7.80
C ARG A 98 -4.97 7.97 8.16
N VAL A 99 -5.16 6.78 8.70
CA VAL A 99 -6.49 6.20 8.98
C VAL A 99 -6.55 5.61 10.37
N GLU A 100 -7.74 5.42 10.91
CA GLU A 100 -7.95 4.70 12.17
C GLU A 100 -7.78 3.18 11.97
N LEU A 101 -7.51 2.44 13.05
CA LEU A 101 -7.35 0.98 12.97
C LEU A 101 -8.56 0.23 12.38
N PRO A 102 -9.83 0.57 12.69
CA PRO A 102 -10.98 -0.07 12.04
C PRO A 102 -10.98 0.19 10.53
N GLU A 103 -10.61 1.39 10.10
CA GLU A 103 -10.52 1.72 8.67
C GLU A 103 -9.35 1.00 7.99
N LEU A 104 -8.20 0.86 8.64
CA LEU A 104 -7.12 0.00 8.16
C LEU A 104 -7.61 -1.44 7.95
N TYR A 105 -8.37 -1.99 8.90
CA TYR A 105 -8.92 -3.33 8.78
C TYR A 105 -9.86 -3.46 7.58
N ASP A 106 -10.76 -2.48 7.37
CA ASP A 106 -11.67 -2.46 6.21
C ASP A 106 -10.90 -2.35 4.89
N LEU A 107 -9.86 -1.51 4.82
CA LEU A 107 -8.99 -1.39 3.66
C LEU A 107 -8.26 -2.70 3.35
N LEU A 108 -7.68 -3.35 4.36
CA LEU A 108 -7.02 -4.65 4.19
C LEU A 108 -8.02 -5.73 3.76
N ARG A 109 -9.24 -5.72 4.32
CA ARG A 109 -10.31 -6.65 3.93
C ARG A 109 -10.74 -6.47 2.48
N ALA A 110 -10.70 -5.24 1.97
CA ALA A 110 -11.04 -4.93 0.59
C ALA A 110 -9.93 -5.29 -0.42
N ASN A 111 -8.71 -5.61 0.04
CA ASN A 111 -7.64 -6.05 -0.85
C ASN A 111 -8.05 -7.30 -1.66
N PRO A 112 -7.60 -7.43 -2.91
CA PRO A 112 -7.78 -8.67 -3.66
C PRO A 112 -7.05 -9.82 -2.95
N PRO A 113 -7.47 -11.08 -3.18
CA PRO A 113 -6.88 -12.24 -2.50
C PRO A 113 -5.46 -12.56 -2.97
N GLN A 114 -5.04 -12.02 -4.11
CA GLN A 114 -3.73 -12.24 -4.74
C GLN A 114 -3.25 -10.95 -5.41
N PRO A 115 -1.94 -10.78 -5.65
CA PRO A 115 -1.43 -9.65 -6.41
C PRO A 115 -1.99 -9.61 -7.84
N PRO A 116 -2.08 -8.43 -8.46
CA PRO A 116 -2.43 -8.32 -9.87
C PRO A 116 -1.43 -9.07 -10.77
N LEU A 117 -1.95 -9.81 -11.77
CA LEU A 117 -1.15 -10.64 -12.67
C LEU A 117 -0.05 -9.86 -13.40
N LYS A 118 -0.34 -8.61 -13.79
CA LYS A 118 0.61 -7.68 -14.41
C LYS A 118 1.02 -6.59 -13.42
N SER A 119 1.54 -6.97 -12.25
CA SER A 119 1.84 -6.02 -11.17
C SER A 119 2.87 -4.93 -11.52
N MET A 120 3.68 -5.12 -12.56
CA MET A 120 4.60 -4.07 -13.08
C MET A 120 3.93 -3.05 -14.01
N PHE A 121 2.67 -3.25 -14.42
CA PHE A 121 1.97 -2.38 -15.36
C PHE A 121 0.73 -1.78 -14.71
N VAL A 122 0.61 -0.46 -14.76
CA VAL A 122 -0.54 0.27 -14.22
C VAL A 122 -1.08 1.21 -15.27
N ASP A 123 -2.36 1.03 -15.62
CA ASP A 123 -3.09 1.98 -16.47
C ASP A 123 -3.94 2.90 -15.60
N MET A 124 -3.47 4.13 -15.38
CA MET A 124 -4.15 5.12 -14.54
C MET A 124 -5.37 5.76 -15.21
N ARG A 125 -5.62 5.46 -16.49
CA ARG A 125 -6.79 5.98 -17.21
C ARG A 125 -8.07 5.21 -16.85
N CYS A 126 -7.93 4.04 -16.24
CA CYS A 126 -9.04 3.17 -15.85
C CYS A 126 -9.15 3.10 -14.32
N PRO A 127 -10.36 2.83 -13.77
CA PRO A 127 -10.49 2.54 -12.35
C PRO A 127 -9.58 1.38 -11.94
N ALA A 128 -8.71 1.62 -10.96
CA ALA A 128 -7.81 0.63 -10.42
C ALA A 128 -8.30 0.09 -9.06
N SER A 129 -7.78 -1.07 -8.66
CA SER A 129 -7.94 -1.56 -7.29
C SER A 129 -7.23 -0.62 -6.32
N VAL A 130 -7.65 -0.60 -5.05
CA VAL A 130 -6.93 0.10 -3.98
C VAL A 130 -6.38 -0.97 -3.06
N ILE A 131 -5.08 -1.23 -3.16
CA ILE A 131 -4.39 -2.23 -2.36
C ILE A 131 -3.67 -1.52 -1.22
N ALA A 132 -4.12 -1.80 0.00
CA ALA A 132 -3.59 -1.22 1.22
C ALA A 132 -2.45 -2.06 1.81
N TYR A 133 -1.44 -1.37 2.34
CA TYR A 133 -0.34 -1.98 3.08
C TYR A 133 0.14 -1.03 4.18
N ALA A 134 0.07 -1.44 5.44
CA ALA A 134 0.70 -0.70 6.53
C ALA A 134 2.17 -1.09 6.59
N GLN A 135 3.02 -0.24 6.01
CA GLN A 135 4.43 -0.53 5.72
C GLN A 135 5.39 0.58 6.12
N MET A 136 4.95 1.55 6.92
CA MET A 136 5.81 2.69 7.28
C MET A 136 7.03 2.20 8.08
N GLN A 137 8.22 2.47 7.56
CA GLN A 137 9.51 2.03 8.12
C GLN A 137 10.23 3.11 8.96
N ASN A 138 9.49 3.94 9.70
CA ASN A 138 10.04 5.08 10.44
C ASN A 138 9.79 4.97 11.95
N ASN A 139 10.27 3.88 12.54
CA ASN A 139 10.05 3.54 13.95
C ASN A 139 8.55 3.53 14.31
N CYS A 140 7.73 3.00 13.40
CA CYS A 140 6.28 3.14 13.49
C CYS A 140 5.69 2.41 14.70
N LEU A 141 6.37 1.40 15.25
CA LEU A 141 5.93 0.74 16.48
C LEU A 141 5.84 1.74 17.65
N ALA A 142 6.87 2.57 17.81
CA ALA A 142 6.94 3.56 18.88
C ALA A 142 6.10 4.82 18.60
N VAL A 143 5.86 5.16 17.33
CA VAL A 143 5.17 6.41 16.95
C VAL A 143 3.67 6.22 16.74
N GLU A 144 3.25 5.13 16.09
CA GLU A 144 1.85 4.90 15.70
C GLU A 144 1.20 3.71 16.44
N TYR A 145 1.98 2.70 16.80
CA TYR A 145 1.47 1.43 17.35
C TYR A 145 1.79 1.19 18.82
N GLN A 146 1.88 2.25 19.63
CA GLN A 146 2.25 2.16 21.05
C GLN A 146 1.38 1.22 21.90
N HIS A 147 0.13 0.98 21.48
CA HIS A 147 -0.77 0.02 22.15
C HIS A 147 -0.29 -1.41 22.05
N LEU A 148 0.49 -1.76 21.01
CA LEU A 148 0.96 -3.12 20.80
C LEU A 148 2.18 -3.46 21.67
N HIS A 149 2.78 -2.49 22.38
CA HIS A 149 3.95 -2.75 23.22
C HIS A 149 3.68 -3.76 24.33
N SER A 150 2.47 -3.83 24.87
CA SER A 150 2.12 -4.85 25.88
C SER A 150 2.06 -6.26 25.30
N ASP A 151 1.83 -6.38 24.00
CA ASP A 151 1.60 -7.64 23.30
C ASP A 151 2.89 -8.18 22.66
N ILE A 152 3.88 -7.30 22.46
CA ILE A 152 5.17 -7.63 21.86
C ILE A 152 6.21 -7.83 22.96
N GLN A 153 6.76 -9.05 23.05
CA GLN A 153 7.83 -9.35 24.00
C GLN A 153 9.13 -8.64 23.61
N THR A 154 9.88 -8.18 24.61
CA THR A 154 11.17 -7.48 24.42
C THR A 154 12.37 -8.42 24.30
N ALA A 155 12.15 -9.74 24.27
CA ALA A 155 13.24 -10.71 24.26
C ALA A 155 14.10 -10.63 22.98
N LEU A 156 13.46 -10.47 21.82
CA LEU A 156 14.15 -10.32 20.55
C LEU A 156 14.92 -9.00 20.47
N ASP A 157 14.30 -7.91 20.92
CA ASP A 157 14.94 -6.60 20.98
C ASP A 157 16.19 -6.60 21.86
N ARG A 158 16.09 -7.17 23.08
CA ARG A 158 17.22 -7.34 23.99
C ARG A 158 18.30 -8.26 23.43
N PHE A 159 17.92 -9.27 22.64
CA PHE A 159 18.87 -10.12 21.96
C PHE A 159 19.68 -9.33 20.93
N GLY A 160 18.99 -8.55 20.07
CA GLY A 160 19.64 -7.69 19.09
C GLY A 160 20.53 -6.64 19.76
N GLU A 161 20.05 -5.98 20.82
CA GLU A 161 20.84 -5.00 21.57
C GLU A 161 22.17 -5.58 22.06
N ARG A 162 22.14 -6.81 22.58
CA ARG A 162 23.34 -7.49 23.07
C ARG A 162 24.29 -7.89 21.93
N VAL A 163 23.77 -8.37 20.80
CA VAL A 163 24.60 -8.89 19.70
C VAL A 163 25.19 -7.75 18.87
N PHE A 164 24.41 -6.71 18.62
CA PHE A 164 24.81 -5.53 17.87
C PHE A 164 25.36 -4.41 18.75
N GLY A 165 25.50 -4.61 20.07
CA GLY A 165 26.23 -3.68 20.94
C GLY A 165 25.55 -2.33 21.19
N GLY A 166 24.26 -2.18 20.90
CA GLY A 166 23.50 -0.95 21.08
C GLY A 166 22.01 -1.13 20.79
N PRO A 167 21.14 -0.18 21.19
CA PRO A 167 19.71 -0.26 20.98
C PRO A 167 19.37 -0.26 19.48
N HIS A 168 18.17 -0.74 19.12
CA HIS A 168 17.67 -0.58 17.77
C HIS A 168 17.49 0.91 17.42
N GLU A 169 17.73 1.25 16.15
CA GLU A 169 17.44 2.57 15.58
C GLU A 169 15.93 2.75 15.34
N ALA A 170 15.27 1.68 14.87
CA ALA A 170 13.85 1.68 14.60
C ALA A 170 13.23 0.31 14.87
N ALA A 171 12.00 0.30 15.38
CA ALA A 171 11.14 -0.86 15.42
C ALA A 171 9.88 -0.60 14.59
N ASN A 172 9.54 -1.50 13.66
CA ASN A 172 8.41 -1.33 12.75
C ASN A 172 7.42 -2.49 12.85
N VAL A 173 6.16 -2.19 12.57
CA VAL A 173 5.06 -3.16 12.47
C VAL A 173 4.54 -3.16 11.04
N TRP A 174 4.18 -4.35 10.57
CA TRP A 174 3.73 -4.60 9.22
C TRP A 174 2.34 -5.22 9.25
N PHE A 175 1.39 -4.64 8.53
CA PHE A 175 0.09 -5.28 8.28
C PHE A 175 -0.23 -5.27 6.79
N GLY A 176 -0.35 -6.46 6.20
CA GLY A 176 -0.63 -6.64 4.79
C GLY A 176 -1.53 -7.82 4.49
N THR A 177 -1.78 -8.02 3.20
CA THR A 177 -2.45 -9.20 2.65
C THR A 177 -1.59 -9.76 1.52
N PRO A 178 -1.92 -10.94 0.96
CA PRO A 178 -1.15 -11.49 -0.15
C PRO A 178 -1.07 -10.60 -1.39
N ALA A 179 -1.91 -9.57 -1.50
CA ALA A 179 -1.86 -8.61 -2.60
C ALA A 179 -0.66 -7.66 -2.57
N SER A 180 -0.02 -7.47 -1.42
CA SER A 180 1.03 -6.47 -1.24
C SER A 180 2.42 -7.10 -1.27
N VAL A 181 3.32 -6.55 -2.08
CA VAL A 181 4.69 -7.04 -2.30
C VAL A 181 5.67 -5.87 -2.22
N SER A 182 6.72 -6.02 -1.41
CA SER A 182 7.87 -5.12 -1.42
C SER A 182 8.81 -5.52 -2.54
N SER A 183 9.14 -4.56 -3.42
CA SER A 183 10.03 -4.77 -4.56
C SER A 183 11.45 -5.16 -4.12
N MET A 184 12.29 -5.66 -5.04
CA MET A 184 13.68 -5.96 -4.73
C MET A 184 14.40 -4.66 -4.31
N HIS A 185 14.98 -4.65 -3.11
CA HIS A 185 15.74 -3.51 -2.57
C HIS A 185 16.80 -4.02 -1.60
N GLN A 186 17.55 -3.13 -0.97
CA GLN A 186 18.52 -3.48 0.08
C GLN A 186 18.51 -2.38 1.13
N ASP A 187 18.76 -2.75 2.39
CA ASP A 187 18.89 -1.80 3.49
C ASP A 187 20.32 -1.83 4.03
N TRP A 188 20.76 -0.73 4.65
CA TRP A 188 22.08 -0.67 5.29
C TRP A 188 22.09 -1.16 6.75
N VAL A 189 20.96 -1.66 7.25
CA VAL A 189 20.76 -2.01 8.67
C VAL A 189 20.82 -3.50 8.91
N GLU A 190 21.19 -3.91 10.12
CA GLU A 190 20.99 -5.29 10.57
C GLU A 190 19.53 -5.46 10.99
N ASN A 191 18.82 -6.42 10.38
CA ASN A 191 17.37 -6.52 10.51
C ASN A 191 16.96 -7.85 11.18
N LEU A 192 16.38 -7.78 12.37
CA LEU A 192 15.72 -8.91 13.01
C LEU A 192 14.22 -8.87 12.71
N TYR A 193 13.76 -9.74 11.83
CA TYR A 193 12.41 -9.75 11.27
C TYR A 193 11.58 -10.92 11.82
N ALA A 194 10.62 -10.64 12.69
CA ALA A 194 9.77 -11.63 13.35
C ALA A 194 8.36 -11.66 12.74
N VAL A 195 7.89 -12.85 12.38
CA VAL A 195 6.52 -13.03 11.84
C VAL A 195 5.58 -13.43 12.98
N VAL A 196 4.47 -12.71 13.10
CA VAL A 196 3.47 -12.92 14.16
C VAL A 196 2.28 -13.73 13.62
N ARG A 197 1.85 -13.46 12.39
CA ARG A 197 0.74 -14.16 11.71
C ARG A 197 0.98 -14.18 10.20
N GLY A 198 0.53 -15.25 9.54
CA GLY A 198 0.78 -15.43 8.11
C GLY A 198 2.21 -15.85 7.83
N VAL A 199 2.61 -15.79 6.57
CA VAL A 199 3.96 -16.16 6.13
C VAL A 199 4.57 -15.02 5.35
N LYS A 200 5.84 -14.71 5.62
CA LYS A 200 6.64 -13.82 4.77
C LYS A 200 7.53 -14.64 3.85
N GLU A 201 7.46 -14.37 2.56
CA GLU A 201 8.26 -15.00 1.52
C GLU A 201 9.36 -14.02 1.08
N PHE A 202 10.59 -14.32 1.41
CA PHE A 202 11.77 -13.56 1.01
C PHE A 202 12.45 -14.23 -0.17
N VAL A 203 12.80 -13.44 -1.18
CA VAL A 203 13.81 -13.79 -2.18
C VAL A 203 15.03 -12.94 -1.87
N LEU A 204 16.16 -13.59 -1.55
CA LEU A 204 17.37 -12.96 -1.06
C LEU A 204 18.51 -13.12 -2.08
N ILE A 205 19.29 -12.07 -2.31
CA ILE A 205 20.53 -12.12 -3.09
C ILE A 205 21.65 -11.54 -2.23
N PRO A 206 22.78 -12.25 -2.08
CA PRO A 206 23.87 -11.76 -1.26
C PRO A 206 24.52 -10.51 -1.86
N PRO A 207 25.12 -9.63 -1.03
CA PRO A 207 25.68 -8.35 -1.49
C PRO A 207 26.68 -8.47 -2.65
N TRP A 208 27.52 -9.52 -2.65
CA TRP A 208 28.53 -9.74 -3.69
C TRP A 208 27.95 -10.16 -5.06
N GLU A 209 26.72 -10.66 -5.11
CA GLU A 209 26.00 -10.90 -6.36
C GLU A 209 25.07 -9.72 -6.72
N GLY A 210 24.70 -8.90 -5.73
CA GLY A 210 23.91 -7.69 -5.93
C GLY A 210 24.52 -6.68 -6.90
N VAL A 211 25.84 -6.75 -7.12
CA VAL A 211 26.56 -5.95 -8.15
C VAL A 211 26.11 -6.26 -9.58
N PHE A 212 25.54 -7.45 -9.83
CA PHE A 212 25.00 -7.83 -11.14
C PHE A 212 23.55 -7.36 -11.33
N VAL A 213 22.87 -6.92 -10.28
CA VAL A 213 21.51 -6.40 -10.34
C VAL A 213 21.57 -4.90 -10.68
N ALA A 214 21.06 -4.55 -11.86
CA ALA A 214 21.07 -3.17 -12.35
C ALA A 214 20.23 -2.22 -11.46
N LYS A 215 20.75 -1.01 -11.25
CA LYS A 215 20.08 0.08 -10.52
C LYS A 215 20.01 1.33 -11.40
N PRO A 216 19.21 1.32 -12.49
CA PRO A 216 19.07 2.49 -13.35
C PRO A 216 18.49 3.69 -12.60
N GLU A 217 18.93 4.89 -12.97
CA GLU A 217 18.29 6.14 -12.57
C GLU A 217 16.92 6.27 -13.24
N LEU A 218 15.85 6.27 -12.43
CA LEU A 218 14.48 6.31 -12.91
C LEU A 218 13.78 7.59 -12.44
N PRO A 219 12.95 8.26 -13.27
CA PRO A 219 12.15 9.38 -12.81
C PRO A 219 11.20 8.95 -11.67
N SER A 220 11.23 9.70 -10.58
CA SER A 220 10.37 9.50 -9.41
C SER A 220 8.98 10.06 -9.66
N ALA A 221 7.97 9.32 -9.18
CA ALA A 221 6.60 9.76 -9.13
C ALA A 221 5.84 9.03 -8.01
N ALA A 222 4.67 9.55 -7.63
CA ALA A 222 3.79 8.94 -6.65
C ALA A 222 2.38 8.76 -7.21
N TYR A 223 1.68 7.74 -6.73
CA TYR A 223 0.23 7.67 -6.91
C TYR A 223 -0.43 8.81 -6.13
N ALA A 224 -1.41 9.46 -6.75
CA ALA A 224 -2.22 10.48 -6.10
C ALA A 224 -3.67 10.00 -5.98
N LEU A 225 -4.37 10.42 -4.93
CA LEU A 225 -5.80 10.14 -4.74
C LEU A 225 -6.63 11.31 -5.29
N LYS A 226 -7.80 11.01 -5.85
CA LYS A 226 -8.77 12.03 -6.22
C LYS A 226 -9.26 12.74 -4.95
N LYS A 227 -9.34 14.06 -4.99
CA LYS A 227 -9.97 14.84 -3.93
C LYS A 227 -11.49 14.77 -4.11
N GLU A 228 -12.23 14.49 -3.04
CA GLU A 228 -13.70 14.39 -3.05
C GLU A 228 -14.41 15.66 -3.60
N GLU A 229 -13.72 16.80 -3.65
CA GLU A 229 -14.25 18.08 -4.17
C GLU A 229 -14.59 18.06 -5.68
N GLU A 230 -14.09 17.10 -6.47
CA GLU A 230 -14.42 17.00 -7.90
C GLU A 230 -15.74 16.27 -8.17
N GLU A 231 -16.19 15.39 -7.27
CA GLU A 231 -17.48 14.71 -7.43
C GLU A 231 -18.67 15.67 -7.32
N GLU A 232 -18.58 16.72 -6.50
CA GLU A 232 -19.64 17.74 -6.46
C GLU A 232 -19.69 18.56 -7.75
N LYS A 233 -18.56 18.82 -8.42
CA LYS A 233 -18.54 19.55 -9.69
C LYS A 233 -19.06 18.71 -10.85
N GLU A 234 -18.72 17.43 -10.93
CA GLU A 234 -19.28 16.53 -11.95
C GLU A 234 -20.76 16.24 -11.72
N LYS A 235 -21.20 16.05 -10.46
CA LYS A 235 -22.63 15.91 -10.13
C LYS A 235 -23.39 17.21 -10.42
N ARG A 236 -22.84 18.41 -10.14
CA ARG A 236 -23.45 19.71 -10.50
C ARG A 236 -23.46 19.97 -12.01
N ASN A 237 -22.44 19.57 -12.75
CA ASN A 237 -22.40 19.73 -14.20
C ASN A 237 -23.38 18.77 -14.91
N ASN A 238 -23.58 17.56 -14.40
CA ASN A 238 -24.62 16.65 -14.89
C ASN A 238 -26.03 17.09 -14.48
N HIS A 239 -26.20 17.76 -13.34
CA HIS A 239 -27.50 18.33 -12.95
C HIS A 239 -27.86 19.60 -13.75
N ASN A 240 -26.88 20.35 -14.24
CA ASN A 240 -27.11 21.57 -15.03
C ASN A 240 -27.30 21.32 -16.54
N ASN A 241 -27.08 20.10 -17.04
CA ASN A 241 -27.35 19.77 -18.45
C ASN A 241 -28.73 19.12 -18.70
N ASN A 242 -29.59 19.00 -17.68
CA ASN A 242 -30.94 18.45 -17.83
C ASN A 242 -32.08 19.45 -17.63
N ASN A 243 -31.79 20.75 -17.63
CA ASN A 243 -32.82 21.79 -17.57
C ASN A 243 -32.64 22.82 -18.70
N ASN A 244 -32.78 22.37 -19.94
CA ASN A 244 -33.18 23.26 -21.04
C ASN A 244 -33.76 22.46 -22.20
N ASN A 245 -35.04 22.09 -22.07
CA ASN A 245 -36.02 22.20 -23.15
C ASN A 245 -37.38 21.76 -22.65
N ASN A 246 -38.21 22.73 -22.22
CA ASN A 246 -39.64 22.53 -22.23
C ASN A 246 -40.39 23.85 -22.49
N ASN A 247 -40.57 24.14 -23.77
CA ASN A 247 -41.67 24.90 -24.36
C ASN A 247 -41.42 24.98 -25.86
N ASN A 248 -42.33 24.75 -26.80
CA ASN A 248 -43.71 24.27 -26.80
C ASN A 248 -44.03 24.10 -28.30
N ASN A 249 -44.48 22.95 -28.79
CA ASN A 249 -45.71 22.91 -29.59
C ASN A 249 -46.14 21.50 -29.98
N ASN A 250 -47.45 21.35 -29.93
CA ASN A 250 -48.26 20.20 -30.24
C ASN A 250 -48.34 19.98 -31.76
N ASN A 251 -48.03 18.79 -32.30
CA ASN A 251 -48.91 18.07 -33.24
C ASN A 251 -48.38 16.67 -33.63
N ASN A 252 -49.18 15.67 -33.29
CA ASN A 252 -49.66 14.53 -34.08
C ASN A 252 -48.74 13.69 -35.01
N ASN A 253 -48.92 12.37 -34.83
CA ASN A 253 -48.96 11.29 -35.84
C ASN A 253 -47.67 10.53 -36.23
N ASN A 254 -47.54 9.36 -35.61
CA ASN A 254 -47.55 8.02 -36.22
C ASN A 254 -46.38 7.50 -37.10
N ASN A 255 -46.02 6.26 -36.77
CA ASN A 255 -45.54 5.16 -37.60
C ASN A 255 -44.05 5.03 -37.99
N ASN A 256 -43.39 4.11 -37.26
CA ASN A 256 -42.84 2.83 -37.74
C ASN A 256 -41.59 2.78 -38.65
N ASN A 257 -40.61 2.05 -38.10
CA ASN A 257 -39.85 0.94 -38.70
C ASN A 257 -38.40 1.15 -39.18
N ASN A 258 -37.51 0.35 -38.57
CA ASN A 258 -36.39 -0.42 -39.13
C ASN A 258 -35.19 0.31 -39.79
N ASN A 259 -33.95 -0.17 -39.76
CA ASN A 259 -33.36 -1.47 -39.39
C ASN A 259 -31.84 -1.27 -39.23
N ASN A 260 -31.20 -2.13 -38.41
CA ASN A 260 -29.88 -2.78 -38.55
C ASN A 260 -28.63 -1.96 -38.97
N ASN A 261 -27.39 -2.15 -38.52
CA ASN A 261 -26.52 -3.18 -37.89
C ASN A 261 -25.11 -2.64 -38.26
N ASN A 262 -23.97 -2.82 -37.60
CA ASN A 262 -23.42 -4.07 -37.11
C ASN A 262 -22.24 -3.78 -36.18
N ASN A 263 -22.33 -4.48 -35.06
CA ASN A 263 -21.38 -4.97 -34.08
C ASN A 263 -19.90 -5.10 -34.52
N ASN A 264 -18.97 -4.76 -33.61
CA ASN A 264 -17.97 -5.75 -33.20
C ASN A 264 -17.60 -5.57 -31.72
N ASN A 265 -17.93 -6.60 -30.94
CA ASN A 265 -17.83 -6.68 -29.49
C ASN A 265 -16.63 -7.57 -29.16
N ASN A 266 -15.74 -7.13 -28.26
CA ASN A 266 -14.87 -8.04 -27.53
C ASN A 266 -15.09 -7.80 -26.04
N ASN A 267 -15.93 -8.65 -25.47
CA ASN A 267 -16.48 -8.56 -24.13
C ASN A 267 -15.54 -9.30 -23.16
N ASN A 268 -14.82 -8.58 -22.31
CA ASN A 268 -14.19 -9.16 -21.13
C ASN A 268 -15.10 -8.89 -19.92
N ASN A 269 -16.05 -9.79 -19.71
CA ASN A 269 -17.07 -9.66 -18.68
C ASN A 269 -16.49 -10.13 -17.34
N ASN A 270 -15.92 -9.21 -16.55
CA ASN A 270 -15.66 -9.48 -15.14
C ASN A 270 -16.82 -8.88 -14.34
N ASN A 271 -17.78 -9.74 -14.02
CA ASN A 271 -19.02 -9.39 -13.34
C ASN A 271 -18.72 -9.13 -11.86
N ASN A 272 -18.32 -7.90 -11.53
CA ASN A 272 -18.07 -7.50 -10.15
C ASN A 272 -19.30 -6.78 -9.60
N ASN A 273 -20.30 -7.57 -9.17
CA ASN A 273 -21.38 -7.07 -8.32
C ASN A 273 -20.82 -6.88 -6.90
N ASN A 274 -20.10 -5.79 -6.67
CA ASN A 274 -19.88 -5.27 -5.33
C ASN A 274 -20.80 -4.08 -5.13
N SER A 275 -21.57 -4.15 -4.05
CA SER A 275 -22.37 -3.07 -3.47
C SER A 275 -21.63 -1.74 -3.50
N GLU A 276 -22.34 -0.67 -3.85
CA GLU A 276 -21.84 0.72 -3.89
C GLU A 276 -21.41 1.28 -2.52
N GLU A 277 -21.52 0.51 -1.44
CA GLU A 277 -20.95 0.81 -0.13
C GLU A 277 -19.52 0.27 -0.06
N GLY A 278 -18.49 1.12 -0.27
CA GLY A 278 -17.12 0.74 0.16
C GLY A 278 -15.90 1.34 -0.53
N LYS A 279 -15.99 2.23 -1.53
CA LYS A 279 -14.78 2.84 -2.14
C LYS A 279 -14.57 4.28 -1.69
N LYS A 280 -14.03 4.44 -0.48
CA LYS A 280 -13.59 5.75 0.06
C LYS A 280 -12.46 6.39 -0.76
N TYR A 281 -11.64 5.58 -1.45
CA TYR A 281 -10.47 6.06 -2.17
C TYR A 281 -10.50 5.66 -3.64
N SER A 282 -10.07 6.58 -4.50
CA SER A 282 -9.79 6.34 -5.91
C SER A 282 -8.55 7.12 -6.35
N PHE A 283 -7.78 6.56 -7.27
CA PHE A 283 -6.57 7.21 -7.77
C PHE A 283 -6.88 8.28 -8.81
N ALA A 284 -6.12 9.37 -8.79
CA ALA A 284 -6.08 10.36 -9.86
C ALA A 284 -5.59 9.70 -11.16
N GLY A 285 -5.96 10.27 -12.30
CA GLY A 285 -5.64 9.71 -13.62
C GLY A 285 -4.20 9.95 -14.10
N VAL A 286 -3.39 10.64 -13.30
CA VAL A 286 -2.00 11.01 -13.63
C VAL A 286 -1.09 10.82 -12.40
N PRO A 287 0.16 10.37 -12.59
CA PRO A 287 1.12 10.27 -11.50
C PRO A 287 1.60 11.66 -11.08
N HIS A 288 1.79 11.88 -9.78
CA HIS A 288 2.37 13.10 -9.24
C HIS A 288 3.89 13.03 -9.29
N ARG A 289 4.58 14.07 -9.76
CA ARG A 289 6.04 14.06 -9.91
C ARG A 289 6.68 15.12 -9.02
N ASP A 290 7.81 14.77 -8.43
CA ASP A 290 8.68 15.63 -7.62
C ASP A 290 9.85 16.23 -8.44
N GLY A 291 10.08 15.72 -9.65
CA GLY A 291 11.19 16.12 -10.53
C GLY A 291 12.52 15.45 -10.20
N MET A 292 12.54 14.45 -9.32
CA MET A 292 13.73 13.72 -8.92
C MET A 292 13.94 12.45 -9.76
N THR A 293 15.15 11.91 -9.72
CA THR A 293 15.45 10.54 -10.15
C THR A 293 15.90 9.71 -8.95
N VAL A 294 15.61 8.41 -9.01
CA VAL A 294 15.97 7.45 -7.98
C VAL A 294 16.67 6.26 -8.64
N PRO A 295 17.87 5.87 -8.21
CA PRO A 295 18.46 4.60 -8.61
C PRO A 295 17.72 3.47 -7.90
N TRP A 296 17.04 2.60 -8.66
CA TRP A 296 16.28 1.48 -8.08
C TRP A 296 16.46 0.19 -8.85
N MET A 297 16.33 -0.94 -8.17
CA MET A 297 16.46 -2.27 -8.77
C MET A 297 15.29 -2.52 -9.72
N ASP A 298 15.61 -2.69 -11.00
CA ASP A 298 14.65 -2.91 -12.07
C ASP A 298 14.53 -4.40 -12.41
N VAL A 299 14.21 -5.20 -11.40
CA VAL A 299 14.10 -6.66 -11.52
C VAL A 299 12.95 -7.19 -10.66
N GLU A 300 12.28 -8.22 -11.15
CA GLU A 300 11.31 -8.99 -10.38
C GLU A 300 11.77 -10.45 -10.39
N ILE A 301 12.32 -10.90 -9.26
CA ILE A 301 12.75 -12.29 -9.08
C ILE A 301 11.78 -12.93 -8.10
N THR A 302 10.96 -13.85 -8.60
CA THR A 302 9.99 -14.62 -7.80
C THR A 302 10.56 -15.99 -7.45
N PRO A 303 10.00 -16.71 -6.47
CA PRO A 303 10.41 -18.10 -6.21
C PRO A 303 10.33 -18.98 -7.45
N ALA A 304 9.31 -18.79 -8.30
CA ALA A 304 9.19 -19.51 -9.57
C ALA A 304 10.40 -19.27 -10.49
N ALA A 305 10.96 -18.07 -10.50
CA ALA A 305 12.17 -17.76 -11.28
C ALA A 305 13.47 -18.33 -10.65
N VAL A 306 13.45 -18.63 -9.36
CA VAL A 306 14.54 -19.36 -8.68
C VAL A 306 14.46 -20.85 -9.01
N GLU A 307 13.26 -21.42 -9.03
CA GLU A 307 13.02 -22.83 -9.41
C GLU A 307 13.26 -23.08 -10.90
N ASP A 308 12.87 -22.13 -11.75
CA ASP A 308 13.11 -22.15 -13.20
C ASP A 308 13.94 -20.93 -13.64
N PRO A 309 15.27 -21.06 -13.70
CA PRO A 309 16.18 -19.99 -14.14
C PRO A 309 15.92 -19.50 -15.57
N THR A 310 15.12 -20.21 -16.39
CA THR A 310 14.75 -19.72 -17.72
C THR A 310 13.84 -18.49 -17.66
N LEU A 311 13.18 -18.27 -16.52
CA LEU A 311 12.39 -17.07 -16.23
C LEU A 311 13.24 -15.85 -15.85
N LEU A 312 14.52 -16.06 -15.49
CA LEU A 312 15.48 -14.97 -15.29
C LEU A 312 15.98 -14.42 -16.63
N SER A 313 16.29 -13.12 -16.64
CA SER A 313 16.97 -12.50 -17.77
C SER A 313 18.32 -13.18 -18.01
N SER A 314 18.76 -13.24 -19.27
CA SER A 314 20.05 -13.84 -19.64
C SER A 314 21.25 -13.17 -18.94
N GLU A 315 21.10 -11.91 -18.53
CA GLU A 315 22.12 -11.15 -17.82
C GLU A 315 22.31 -11.63 -16.38
N LEU A 316 21.25 -12.15 -15.76
CA LEU A 316 21.23 -12.57 -14.35
C LEU A 316 21.35 -14.08 -14.18
N ARG A 317 20.83 -14.87 -15.13
CA ARG A 317 20.64 -16.33 -15.02
C ARG A 317 21.86 -17.11 -14.49
N ASP A 318 23.06 -16.75 -14.93
CA ASP A 318 24.30 -17.44 -14.56
C ASP A 318 25.17 -16.64 -13.57
N ARG A 319 24.64 -15.54 -13.01
CA ARG A 319 25.38 -14.59 -12.18
C ARG A 319 24.79 -14.39 -10.79
N VAL A 320 23.50 -14.67 -10.61
CA VAL A 320 22.82 -14.58 -9.31
C VAL A 320 22.26 -15.93 -8.91
N HIS A 321 22.34 -16.24 -7.62
CA HIS A 321 21.85 -17.46 -7.01
C HIS A 321 20.92 -17.08 -5.84
N PRO A 322 19.67 -16.66 -6.15
CA PRO A 322 18.78 -16.19 -5.12
C PRO A 322 18.36 -17.31 -4.17
N LEU A 323 18.21 -16.98 -2.89
CA LEU A 323 17.69 -17.86 -1.86
C LEU A 323 16.21 -17.54 -1.62
N VAL A 324 15.37 -18.56 -1.51
CA VAL A 324 13.97 -18.40 -1.11
C VAL A 324 13.82 -18.82 0.34
N VAL A 325 13.25 -17.94 1.17
CA VAL A 325 13.01 -18.18 2.59
C VAL A 325 11.57 -17.88 2.92
N PHE A 326 10.89 -18.83 3.57
CA PHE A 326 9.55 -18.64 4.11
C PHE A 326 9.65 -18.55 5.63
N VAL A 327 9.29 -17.40 6.20
CA VAL A 327 9.29 -17.16 7.64
C VAL A 327 7.88 -17.33 8.17
N GLN A 328 7.67 -18.34 9.00
CA GLN A 328 6.39 -18.76 9.56
C GLN A 328 6.04 -17.99 10.84
N PRO A 329 4.77 -18.06 11.32
CA PRO A 329 4.40 -17.47 12.61
C PRO A 329 5.27 -17.99 13.76
N GLY A 330 5.84 -17.07 14.53
CA GLY A 330 6.75 -17.36 15.64
C GLY A 330 8.22 -17.50 15.24
N GLU A 331 8.55 -17.49 13.94
CA GLU A 331 9.92 -17.51 13.46
C GLU A 331 10.51 -16.10 13.32
N VAL A 332 11.83 -16.05 13.40
CA VAL A 332 12.62 -14.83 13.23
C VAL A 332 13.66 -15.06 12.14
N LEU A 333 13.69 -14.18 11.15
CA LEU A 333 14.76 -14.08 10.17
C LEU A 333 15.74 -12.99 10.62
N TYR A 334 17.01 -13.34 10.75
CA TYR A 334 18.07 -12.35 10.69
C TYR A 334 18.38 -12.08 9.21
N LEU A 335 18.03 -10.88 8.75
CA LEU A 335 18.33 -10.38 7.42
C LEU A 335 19.55 -9.44 7.55
N PRO A 336 20.74 -9.88 7.12
CA PRO A 336 21.93 -9.08 7.30
C PRO A 336 21.91 -7.83 6.43
N ALA A 337 22.62 -6.80 6.88
CA ALA A 337 22.77 -5.58 6.12
C ALA A 337 23.25 -5.83 4.68
N MET A 338 22.80 -4.96 3.77
CA MET A 338 23.12 -4.96 2.33
C MET A 338 22.62 -6.15 1.52
N TRP A 339 21.95 -7.13 2.15
CA TRP A 339 21.31 -8.20 1.39
C TRP A 339 20.17 -7.64 0.56
N LEU A 340 20.21 -7.94 -0.74
CA LEU A 340 19.11 -7.60 -1.63
C LEU A 340 17.95 -8.53 -1.30
N HIS A 341 16.75 -7.98 -1.17
CA HIS A 341 15.58 -8.75 -0.82
C HIS A 341 14.30 -8.22 -1.47
N ARG A 342 13.46 -9.16 -1.93
CA ARG A 342 12.06 -8.94 -2.31
C ARG A 342 11.20 -9.68 -1.28
N VAL A 343 10.10 -9.05 -0.84
CA VAL A 343 9.23 -9.63 0.19
C VAL A 343 7.80 -9.72 -0.30
N ALA A 344 7.30 -10.95 -0.44
CA ALA A 344 5.88 -11.26 -0.57
C ALA A 344 5.33 -11.85 0.73
N GLN A 345 4.03 -12.10 0.76
CA GLN A 345 3.35 -12.56 1.96
C GLN A 345 2.12 -13.39 1.63
N HIS A 346 1.84 -14.37 2.49
CA HIS A 346 0.88 -15.43 2.22
C HIS A 346 0.07 -15.71 3.49
N ALA A 347 -1.14 -16.21 3.32
CA ALA A 347 -1.89 -16.82 4.41
C ALA A 347 -1.11 -18.02 4.98
N ASP A 348 -1.08 -18.18 6.30
CA ASP A 348 -0.55 -19.39 6.93
C ASP A 348 -1.52 -20.57 6.78
N ALA A 349 -1.11 -21.75 7.25
CA ALA A 349 -1.92 -22.97 7.16
C ALA A 349 -3.29 -22.84 7.86
N GLN A 350 -3.38 -22.04 8.93
CA GLN A 350 -4.65 -21.84 9.65
C GLN A 350 -5.61 -21.00 8.82
N ASP A 351 -5.13 -19.89 8.26
CA ASP A 351 -5.91 -19.01 7.40
C ASP A 351 -6.31 -19.71 6.08
N GLN A 352 -5.41 -20.51 5.49
CA GLN A 352 -5.69 -21.33 4.31
C GLN A 352 -6.80 -22.34 4.59
N HIS A 353 -6.68 -23.12 5.67
CA HIS A 353 -7.68 -24.12 6.04
C HIS A 353 -9.06 -23.50 6.32
N ALA A 354 -9.10 -22.38 7.05
CA ALA A 354 -10.35 -21.67 7.32
C ALA A 354 -11.02 -21.17 6.04
N ARG A 355 -10.22 -20.73 5.06
CA ARG A 355 -10.68 -20.32 3.73
C ARG A 355 -11.24 -21.47 2.90
N GLU A 356 -10.55 -22.60 2.88
CA GLU A 356 -11.01 -23.81 2.19
C GLU A 356 -12.34 -24.30 2.78
N MET A 357 -12.47 -24.33 4.10
CA MET A 357 -13.70 -24.72 4.80
C MET A 357 -14.86 -23.76 4.51
N SER A 358 -14.62 -22.45 4.49
CA SER A 358 -15.62 -21.45 4.09
C SER A 358 -16.05 -21.63 2.62
N ALA A 359 -15.09 -21.85 1.72
CA ALA A 359 -15.35 -22.09 0.31
C ALA A 359 -16.20 -23.37 0.10
N ALA A 360 -15.84 -24.48 0.76
CA ALA A 360 -16.58 -25.73 0.70
C ALA A 360 -18.01 -25.59 1.23
N SER A 361 -18.19 -24.89 2.37
CA SER A 361 -19.52 -24.59 2.93
C SER A 361 -20.38 -23.72 1.99
N SER A 362 -19.77 -22.75 1.31
CA SER A 362 -20.45 -21.91 0.30
C SER A 362 -20.88 -22.71 -0.94
N MET A 363 -20.11 -23.72 -1.35
CA MET A 363 -20.47 -24.61 -2.46
C MET A 363 -21.59 -25.59 -2.06
N ALA A 364 -21.51 -26.15 -0.85
CA ALA A 364 -22.54 -27.04 -0.32
C ALA A 364 -23.90 -26.32 -0.18
N SER A 365 -23.91 -25.10 0.36
CA SER A 365 -25.13 -24.28 0.52
C SER A 365 -25.74 -23.79 -0.79
N LYS A 366 -24.94 -23.61 -1.87
CA LYS A 366 -25.47 -23.36 -3.22
C LYS A 366 -26.21 -24.55 -3.84
N THR A 367 -26.01 -25.76 -3.30
CA THR A 367 -26.62 -27.00 -3.80
C THR A 367 -28.01 -27.26 -3.18
N THR A 368 -28.34 -26.58 -2.07
CA THR A 368 -29.65 -26.62 -1.40
C THR A 368 -30.32 -25.25 -1.47
N LYS A 369 -30.88 -24.92 -2.63
CA LYS A 369 -31.44 -23.59 -2.92
C LYS A 369 -32.97 -23.50 -2.74
N GLU A 370 -33.52 -24.06 -1.67
CA GLU A 370 -34.97 -23.93 -1.38
C GLU A 370 -35.38 -23.48 0.04
N GLU A 371 -34.49 -23.25 1.01
CA GLU A 371 -34.99 -23.12 2.40
C GLU A 371 -34.45 -21.99 3.32
N MET A 372 -33.89 -20.89 2.82
CA MET A 372 -33.47 -19.80 3.74
C MET A 372 -33.83 -18.40 3.27
N GLU A 373 -35.12 -18.07 3.36
CA GLU A 373 -35.60 -16.72 3.65
C GLU A 373 -35.91 -16.63 5.16
N LEU A 374 -35.58 -15.49 5.78
CA LEU A 374 -35.71 -15.15 7.21
C LEU A 374 -34.65 -15.72 8.18
N LYS A 375 -33.52 -15.01 8.28
CA LYS A 375 -32.86 -14.63 9.54
C LYS A 375 -31.81 -13.55 9.29
N GLY A 376 -31.74 -12.55 10.17
CA GLY A 376 -30.89 -11.37 10.05
C GLY A 376 -29.42 -11.73 9.79
N LYS A 377 -28.84 -11.06 8.78
CA LYS A 377 -27.46 -11.26 8.32
C LYS A 377 -26.46 -10.68 9.31
N GLU A 378 -26.03 -11.47 10.29
CA GLU A 378 -24.64 -11.37 10.73
C GLU A 378 -23.79 -12.17 9.74
N ASN A 379 -22.74 -11.55 9.22
CA ASN A 379 -21.88 -12.02 8.14
C ASN A 379 -20.94 -13.17 8.59
N LYS A 380 -21.51 -14.24 9.18
CA LYS A 380 -20.77 -15.36 9.81
C LYS A 380 -20.09 -16.34 8.85
N ASN A 381 -20.22 -16.14 7.53
CA ASN A 381 -19.73 -17.10 6.52
C ASN A 381 -18.57 -16.59 5.67
N GLU A 382 -18.13 -15.34 5.81
CA GLU A 382 -16.98 -14.87 5.05
C GLU A 382 -15.68 -15.42 5.66
N PRO A 383 -14.75 -15.92 4.83
CA PRO A 383 -13.51 -16.46 5.33
C PRO A 383 -12.72 -15.39 6.09
N PRO A 384 -11.88 -15.77 7.07
CA PRO A 384 -11.04 -14.82 7.78
C PRO A 384 -10.16 -14.05 6.79
N LEU A 385 -9.95 -12.77 7.09
CA LEU A 385 -8.97 -11.93 6.41
C LEU A 385 -7.60 -12.63 6.55
N PRO A 386 -6.90 -12.92 5.44
CA PRO A 386 -5.54 -13.46 5.45
C PRO A 386 -4.59 -12.34 5.84
N LEU A 387 -4.68 -11.91 7.09
CA LEU A 387 -3.89 -10.82 7.64
C LEU A 387 -2.50 -11.35 7.91
N ILE A 388 -1.50 -10.73 7.30
CA ILE A 388 -0.10 -11.00 7.60
C ILE A 388 0.40 -9.89 8.51
N ALA A 389 0.99 -10.28 9.64
CA ALA A 389 1.53 -9.38 10.64
C ALA A 389 2.97 -9.74 10.97
N ALA A 390 3.84 -8.74 10.99
CA ALA A 390 5.23 -8.90 11.38
C ALA A 390 5.73 -7.68 12.16
N VAL A 391 6.79 -7.90 12.94
CA VAL A 391 7.51 -6.85 13.65
C VAL A 391 8.98 -7.02 13.33
N ASN A 392 9.69 -5.93 13.09
CA ASN A 392 11.12 -6.00 12.90
C ASN A 392 11.87 -4.89 13.64
N TYR A 393 13.14 -5.16 13.93
CA TYR A 393 14.05 -4.25 14.62
C TYR A 393 15.26 -4.00 13.72
N TRP A 394 15.57 -2.73 13.51
CA TRP A 394 16.73 -2.27 12.76
C TRP A 394 17.83 -1.83 13.70
N TYR A 395 19.01 -2.40 13.53
CA TYR A 395 20.20 -2.00 14.29
C TYR A 395 21.22 -1.35 13.35
N ASP A 396 21.84 -0.29 13.86
CA ASP A 396 22.80 0.51 13.11
C ASP A 396 24.10 -0.29 12.82
N MET A 397 24.51 -0.22 11.56
CA MET A 397 25.75 -0.79 11.03
C MET A 397 26.95 0.14 11.16
N SER A 398 26.82 1.31 11.79
CA SER A 398 27.90 2.30 11.84
C SER A 398 29.22 1.65 12.23
N PHE A 399 30.24 1.89 11.42
CA PHE A 399 31.58 1.32 11.58
C PHE A 399 32.29 1.76 12.87
N THR A 400 31.66 2.63 13.67
CA THR A 400 32.04 2.96 15.04
C THR A 400 31.64 1.88 16.05
N ASN A 401 30.77 0.95 15.67
CA ASN A 401 30.30 -0.15 16.49
C ASN A 401 31.35 -1.28 16.54
N PRO A 402 32.00 -1.52 17.70
CA PRO A 402 33.06 -2.51 17.81
C PRO A 402 32.60 -3.95 17.55
N ALA A 403 31.31 -4.25 17.62
CA ALA A 403 30.77 -5.57 17.26
C ALA A 403 30.82 -5.83 15.73
N VAL A 404 30.63 -4.79 14.92
CA VAL A 404 30.70 -4.84 13.44
C VAL A 404 32.16 -4.95 12.97
N VAL A 405 33.12 -4.43 13.74
CA VAL A 405 34.56 -4.52 13.44
C VAL A 405 35.05 -5.98 13.34
N MET A 406 34.36 -6.97 13.92
CA MET A 406 34.73 -8.38 13.77
C MET A 406 34.51 -8.93 12.35
N LEU A 407 33.64 -8.33 11.52
CA LEU A 407 33.52 -8.70 10.10
C LEU A 407 34.74 -8.22 9.28
N ARG A 408 35.48 -7.22 9.78
CA ARG A 408 36.70 -6.69 9.16
C ARG A 408 37.89 -7.66 9.31
N GLU A 409 37.98 -8.36 10.44
CA GLU A 409 39.07 -9.30 10.74
C GLU A 409 39.04 -10.55 9.82
N PHE A 410 37.87 -10.89 9.26
CA PHE A 410 37.70 -12.04 8.36
C PHE A 410 37.77 -11.73 6.87
N GLY A 411 38.00 -10.47 6.46
CA GLY A 411 38.26 -10.13 5.05
C GLY A 411 37.12 -10.47 4.08
N LEU A 412 35.88 -10.52 4.56
CA LEU A 412 34.69 -10.93 3.77
C LEU A 412 33.94 -9.77 3.09
N LEU A 413 34.47 -8.54 3.15
CA LEU A 413 33.85 -7.38 2.52
C LEU A 413 34.89 -6.73 1.59
N LEU A 414 34.69 -6.97 0.28
CA LEU A 414 35.36 -6.27 -0.83
C LEU A 414 34.59 -4.99 -1.16
#